data_AF-A0A3N5B8F3-F1
#
_entry.id   AF-A0A3N5B8F3-F1
#
_cell.length_a   1.000
_cell.length_b   1.000
_cell.length_c   1.000
_cell.angle_alpha   90.00
_cell.angle_beta   90.00
_cell.angle_gamma   90.00
#
_symmetry.space_group_name_H-M   'P 1'
#
loop_
_entity.id
_entity.type
_entity.pdbx_description
1 polymer ?
#
loop_
_entity_poly.entity_id
_entity_poly.type
_entity_poly.pdbx_seq_one_letter_code
_entity_poly.pdbx_strand_id
1 'polypeptide(L)'
;MYNNPFHHNPYQIPPFFDARQQVIQGQATWTEGGQVTKCNIAWSDNQYMTVAVSPRAGFQCGQTLKVRNPQNTREVLVEVVDTVQNYPPNRINLHKRAFEALGVNADVGVINVEITPSPELEEEKFGKYLIELVQVGYPGYRVVNYDFEGSEEVSSNRVRETYIYTLESPRETIKVRGSVVYNPNTNRVISFDLSEIEQ
;
A
#
# COMPACT_ATOMS: atom_id res chain seq x y z
N MET A 1 31.32 -52.49 1.90
CA MET A 1 31.85 -51.55 0.87
C MET A 1 30.67 -50.74 0.34
N TYR A 2 30.88 -49.43 0.27
CA TYR A 2 29.96 -48.38 -0.15
C TYR A 2 29.37 -48.60 -1.55
N ASN A 3 28.09 -48.25 -1.75
CA ASN A 3 27.73 -47.15 -2.66
C ASN A 3 26.23 -46.80 -2.63
N ASN A 4 25.98 -45.55 -2.26
CA ASN A 4 24.85 -44.73 -2.67
C ASN A 4 25.42 -43.78 -3.76
N PRO A 5 24.66 -43.36 -4.79
CA PRO A 5 23.98 -42.08 -4.60
C PRO A 5 22.60 -41.98 -5.29
N PHE A 6 21.66 -41.41 -4.53
CA PHE A 6 20.43 -40.81 -5.03
C PHE A 6 20.75 -39.66 -5.99
N HIS A 7 20.25 -39.74 -7.21
CA HIS A 7 20.09 -38.59 -8.08
C HIS A 7 18.93 -37.74 -7.57
N HIS A 8 19.25 -36.68 -6.82
CA HIS A 8 18.33 -35.59 -6.52
C HIS A 8 18.12 -34.79 -7.81
N ASN A 9 16.91 -34.87 -8.34
CA ASN A 9 16.42 -34.00 -9.40
C ASN A 9 16.23 -32.59 -8.80
N PRO A 10 16.83 -31.53 -9.36
CA PRO A 10 16.72 -30.19 -8.80
C PRO A 10 15.26 -29.74 -8.88
N TYR A 11 14.75 -29.32 -7.73
CA TYR A 11 13.46 -28.66 -7.57
C TYR A 11 13.28 -27.60 -8.66
N GLN A 12 12.29 -27.83 -9.51
CA GLN A 12 11.69 -26.81 -10.35
C GLN A 12 11.07 -25.78 -9.40
N ILE A 13 11.75 -24.64 -9.27
CA ILE A 13 11.23 -23.44 -8.61
C ILE A 13 9.96 -23.06 -9.39
N PRO A 14 8.76 -23.04 -8.77
CA PRO A 14 7.58 -22.51 -9.41
C PRO A 14 7.86 -21.05 -9.78
N PRO A 15 7.54 -20.60 -11.01
CA PRO A 15 7.67 -19.19 -11.34
C PRO A 15 6.81 -18.41 -10.35
N PHE A 16 7.47 -17.51 -9.59
CA PHE A 16 6.80 -16.47 -8.82
C PHE A 16 5.75 -15.84 -9.75
N PHE A 17 4.48 -16.06 -9.42
CA PHE A 17 3.37 -15.36 -10.04
C PHE A 17 3.48 -13.91 -9.61
N ASP A 18 4.28 -13.14 -10.35
CA ASP A 18 4.15 -11.69 -10.43
C ASP A 18 2.79 -11.43 -11.10
N ALA A 19 1.72 -11.49 -10.30
CA ALA A 19 0.41 -11.03 -10.69
C ALA A 19 0.51 -9.51 -10.86
N ARG A 20 1.09 -9.08 -11.98
CA ARG A 20 1.28 -7.68 -12.33
C ARG A 20 -0.04 -6.96 -12.08
N GLN A 21 -0.11 -6.18 -11.02
CA GLN A 21 -1.25 -5.31 -10.76
C GLN A 21 -1.41 -4.46 -12.03
N GLN A 22 -2.49 -4.68 -12.78
CA GLN A 22 -2.66 -4.04 -14.07
C GLN A 22 -2.89 -2.55 -13.86
N VAL A 23 -1.99 -1.74 -14.42
CA VAL A 23 -2.12 -0.28 -14.42
C VAL A 23 -3.26 0.10 -15.36
N ILE A 24 -4.31 0.69 -14.82
CA ILE A 24 -5.47 1.17 -15.56
C ILE A 24 -5.27 2.65 -15.89
N GLN A 25 -5.23 2.98 -17.18
CA GLN A 25 -5.19 4.37 -17.64
C GLN A 25 -6.58 4.99 -17.53
N GLY A 26 -6.68 6.15 -16.87
CA GLY A 26 -7.95 6.72 -16.48
C GLY A 26 -7.93 8.24 -16.32
N GLN A 27 -9.02 8.75 -15.76
CA GLN A 27 -9.18 10.16 -15.44
C GLN A 27 -9.58 10.34 -13.98
N ALA A 28 -9.04 11.37 -13.33
CA ALA A 28 -9.47 11.81 -12.03
C ALA A 28 -10.19 13.16 -12.14
N THR A 29 -11.31 13.27 -11.46
CA THR A 29 -11.95 14.54 -11.08
C THR A 29 -11.86 14.71 -9.57
N TRP A 30 -12.46 15.78 -9.03
CA TRP A 30 -12.50 15.98 -7.59
C TRP A 30 -13.87 16.42 -7.05
N THR A 31 -14.05 16.19 -5.75
CA THR A 31 -15.20 16.64 -4.95
C THR A 31 -14.74 17.13 -3.56
N GLU A 32 -15.52 18.00 -2.92
CA GLU A 32 -15.35 18.36 -1.49
C GLU A 32 -15.92 17.27 -0.55
N GLY A 33 -16.39 16.16 -1.11
CA GLY A 33 -17.15 15.14 -0.39
C GLY A 33 -18.64 15.46 -0.34
N GLY A 34 -19.36 14.84 0.59
CA GLY A 34 -20.82 14.98 0.68
C GLY A 34 -21.42 14.21 1.85
N GLN A 35 -22.72 13.92 1.77
CA GLN A 35 -23.44 13.11 2.76
C GLN A 35 -22.93 11.66 2.83
N VAL A 36 -23.61 10.83 3.63
CA VAL A 36 -23.31 9.41 3.84
C VAL A 36 -22.99 8.71 2.53
N THR A 37 -21.79 8.15 2.45
CA THR A 37 -21.31 7.45 1.28
C THR A 37 -21.97 6.09 1.14
N LYS A 38 -21.99 5.52 -0.07
CA LYS A 38 -22.57 4.17 -0.27
C LYS A 38 -21.79 3.06 0.42
N CYS A 39 -20.54 3.29 0.78
CA CYS A 39 -19.74 2.33 1.54
C CYS A 39 -19.86 2.48 3.06
N ASN A 40 -20.60 3.48 3.55
CA ASN A 40 -20.64 3.83 4.98
C ASN A 40 -19.25 4.17 5.56
N ILE A 41 -18.34 4.69 4.72
CA ILE A 41 -17.01 5.19 5.08
C ILE A 41 -16.98 6.69 4.79
N ALA A 42 -16.56 7.51 5.74
CA ALA A 42 -16.63 8.96 5.58
C ALA A 42 -15.63 9.49 4.54
N TRP A 43 -15.99 10.53 3.79
CA TRP A 43 -15.04 11.24 2.91
C TRP A 43 -13.82 11.79 3.66
N SER A 44 -13.97 12.10 4.96
CA SER A 44 -12.88 12.55 5.83
C SER A 44 -11.95 11.45 6.30
N ASP A 45 -12.30 10.18 6.06
CA ASP A 45 -11.48 9.07 6.49
C ASP A 45 -10.12 9.09 5.78
N ASN A 46 -9.13 8.41 6.36
CA ASN A 46 -7.79 8.35 5.81
C ASN A 46 -7.21 9.75 5.47
N GLN A 47 -7.52 10.77 6.27
CA GLN A 47 -7.20 12.18 6.01
C GLN A 47 -7.70 12.73 4.68
N TYR A 48 -8.91 12.36 4.29
CA TYR A 48 -9.47 12.74 3.00
C TYR A 48 -8.70 12.17 1.80
N MET A 49 -7.91 11.10 2.01
CA MET A 49 -7.35 10.30 0.92
C MET A 49 -8.37 9.25 0.51
N THR A 50 -9.47 9.72 -0.04
CA THR A 50 -10.66 8.94 -0.34
C THR A 50 -11.10 9.20 -1.77
N VAL A 51 -11.79 8.22 -2.35
CA VAL A 51 -12.20 8.23 -3.75
C VAL A 51 -13.57 7.60 -3.93
N ALA A 52 -14.33 8.15 -4.88
CA ALA A 52 -15.51 7.50 -5.43
C ALA A 52 -15.21 6.94 -6.82
N VAL A 53 -15.72 5.75 -7.09
CA VAL A 53 -15.45 5.01 -8.34
C VAL A 53 -16.73 4.79 -9.15
N SER A 54 -16.60 4.39 -10.41
CA SER A 54 -17.76 3.89 -11.15
C SER A 54 -18.21 2.53 -10.59
N PRO A 55 -19.51 2.24 -10.47
CA PRO A 55 -19.98 0.88 -10.13
C PRO A 55 -19.58 -0.17 -11.18
N ARG A 56 -19.15 0.27 -12.37
CA ARG A 56 -18.65 -0.60 -13.45
C ARG A 56 -17.12 -0.79 -13.44
N ALA A 57 -16.41 -0.14 -12.52
CA ALA A 57 -14.95 -0.19 -12.44
C ALA A 57 -14.42 -1.51 -11.86
N GLY A 58 -15.25 -2.25 -11.11
CA GLY A 58 -14.85 -3.49 -10.43
C GLY A 58 -14.13 -3.27 -9.09
N PHE A 59 -13.94 -2.02 -8.65
CA PHE A 59 -13.39 -1.72 -7.32
C PHE A 59 -14.45 -1.84 -6.23
N GLN A 60 -14.03 -2.27 -5.04
CA GLN A 60 -14.91 -2.55 -3.90
C GLN A 60 -14.81 -1.46 -2.83
N CYS A 61 -15.82 -1.36 -1.96
CA CYS A 61 -15.78 -0.48 -0.79
C CYS A 61 -14.63 -0.85 0.15
N GLY A 62 -13.94 0.15 0.70
CA GLY A 62 -12.75 -0.03 1.55
C GLY A 62 -11.47 -0.35 0.76
N GLN A 63 -11.58 -0.62 -0.55
CA GLN A 63 -10.42 -0.97 -1.33
C GLN A 63 -9.44 0.21 -1.46
N THR A 64 -8.14 -0.04 -1.30
CA THR A 64 -7.09 0.95 -1.54
C THR A 64 -6.63 0.91 -3.00
N LEU A 65 -6.60 2.09 -3.60
CA LEU A 65 -6.09 2.31 -4.95
C LEU A 65 -4.84 3.18 -4.87
N LYS A 66 -3.79 2.78 -5.59
CA LYS A 66 -2.68 3.69 -5.90
C LYS A 66 -3.03 4.48 -7.15
N VAL A 67 -3.04 5.80 -7.01
CA VAL A 67 -3.32 6.74 -8.11
C VAL A 67 -2.07 7.55 -8.38
N ARG A 68 -1.58 7.52 -9.61
CA ARG A 68 -0.40 8.26 -10.05
C ARG A 68 -0.76 9.28 -11.12
N ASN A 69 -0.20 10.47 -11.01
CA ASN A 69 -0.21 11.47 -12.07
C ASN A 69 1.02 11.26 -12.97
N PRO A 70 0.85 10.79 -14.23
CA PRO A 70 2.00 10.50 -15.10
C PRO A 70 2.77 11.76 -15.54
N GLN A 71 2.21 12.96 -15.40
CA GLN A 71 2.85 14.21 -15.83
C GLN A 71 3.92 14.71 -14.85
N ASN A 72 3.77 14.40 -13.56
CA ASN A 72 4.68 14.89 -12.52
C ASN A 72 5.15 13.77 -11.57
N THR A 73 4.78 12.52 -11.87
CA THR A 73 5.12 11.30 -11.11
C THR A 73 4.62 11.26 -9.67
N ARG A 74 3.81 12.23 -9.23
CA ARG A 74 3.20 12.21 -7.89
C ARG A 74 2.18 11.09 -7.81
N GLU A 75 2.15 10.44 -6.66
CA GLU A 75 1.21 9.36 -6.38
C GLU A 75 0.60 9.51 -5.00
N VAL A 76 -0.62 8.98 -4.86
CA VAL A 76 -1.39 8.95 -3.62
C VAL A 76 -2.04 7.58 -3.47
N LEU A 77 -2.24 7.17 -2.22
CA LEU A 77 -3.04 6.00 -1.88
C LEU A 77 -4.40 6.47 -1.40
N VAL A 78 -5.47 6.01 -2.03
CA VAL A 78 -6.83 6.43 -1.71
C VAL A 78 -7.74 5.25 -1.46
N GLU A 79 -8.64 5.41 -0.51
CA GLU A 79 -9.62 4.40 -0.14
C GLU A 79 -10.95 4.63 -0.89
N VAL A 80 -11.52 3.56 -1.42
CA VAL A 80 -12.82 3.60 -2.12
C VAL A 80 -13.94 3.73 -1.09
N VAL A 81 -14.53 4.91 -1.02
CA VAL A 81 -15.58 5.23 -0.04
C VAL A 81 -16.95 5.37 -0.67
N ASP A 82 -17.07 5.59 -1.97
CA ASP A 82 -18.38 5.82 -2.61
C ASP A 82 -18.40 5.38 -4.09
N THR A 83 -19.58 5.44 -4.71
CA THR A 83 -19.71 5.24 -6.15
C THR A 83 -20.43 6.39 -6.85
N VAL A 84 -19.94 6.78 -8.03
CA VAL A 84 -20.55 7.82 -8.87
C VAL A 84 -21.30 7.17 -10.02
N GLN A 85 -22.61 7.43 -10.11
CA GLN A 85 -23.42 6.94 -11.21
C GLN A 85 -22.99 7.58 -12.54
N ASN A 86 -23.11 6.83 -13.63
CA ASN A 86 -22.79 7.26 -14.99
C ASN A 86 -21.31 7.58 -15.28
N TYR A 87 -20.39 7.44 -14.32
CA TYR A 87 -18.95 7.54 -14.61
C TYR A 87 -18.50 6.39 -15.52
N PRO A 88 -17.60 6.66 -16.49
CA PRO A 88 -16.85 5.61 -17.18
C PRO A 88 -16.11 4.70 -16.18
N PRO A 89 -15.88 3.41 -16.50
CA PRO A 89 -15.19 2.47 -15.60
C PRO A 89 -13.81 2.94 -15.12
N ASN A 90 -13.09 3.71 -15.93
CA ASN A 90 -11.76 4.23 -15.64
C ASN A 90 -11.75 5.70 -15.20
N ARG A 91 -12.89 6.26 -14.78
CA ARG A 91 -12.96 7.58 -14.17
C ARG A 91 -13.21 7.46 -12.68
N ILE A 92 -12.40 8.17 -11.90
CA ILE A 92 -12.51 8.26 -10.44
C ILE A 92 -12.77 9.70 -10.01
N ASN A 93 -13.44 9.86 -8.88
CA ASN A 93 -13.71 11.16 -8.26
C ASN A 93 -13.02 11.23 -6.91
N LEU A 94 -11.86 11.88 -6.87
CA LEU A 94 -11.05 12.00 -5.67
C LEU A 94 -11.67 13.03 -4.72
N HIS A 95 -11.42 12.89 -3.42
CA HIS A 95 -11.56 14.05 -2.57
C HIS A 95 -10.54 15.14 -2.99
N LYS A 96 -10.91 16.42 -2.87
CA LYS A 96 -10.07 17.56 -3.28
C LYS A 96 -8.63 17.49 -2.76
N ARG A 97 -8.45 17.18 -1.48
CA ARG A 97 -7.11 17.02 -0.89
C ARG A 97 -6.27 15.94 -1.57
N ALA A 98 -6.88 14.80 -1.92
CA ALA A 98 -6.19 13.73 -2.65
C ALA A 98 -5.85 14.15 -4.09
N PHE A 99 -6.76 14.88 -4.74
CA PHE A 99 -6.52 15.47 -6.05
C PHE A 99 -5.36 16.48 -6.05
N GLU A 100 -5.32 17.37 -5.06
CA GLU A 100 -4.24 18.35 -4.90
C GLU A 100 -2.90 17.68 -4.54
N ALA A 101 -2.94 16.59 -3.77
CA ALA A 101 -1.75 15.80 -3.42
C ALA A 101 -1.10 15.11 -4.64
N LEU A 102 -1.84 14.95 -5.76
CA LEU A 102 -1.27 14.58 -7.07
C LEU A 102 -0.49 15.73 -7.73
N GLY A 103 -0.28 16.84 -7.03
CA GLY A 103 0.51 17.98 -7.49
C GLY A 103 -0.17 18.80 -8.58
N VAL A 104 -1.52 18.91 -8.54
CA VAL A 104 -2.32 19.65 -9.50
C VAL A 104 -3.28 20.60 -8.78
N ASN A 105 -3.52 21.78 -9.34
CA ASN A 105 -4.53 22.70 -8.84
C ASN A 105 -5.95 22.20 -9.20
N ALA A 106 -6.88 22.28 -8.25
CA ALA A 106 -8.30 21.95 -8.42
C ALA A 106 -8.97 22.65 -9.63
N ASP A 107 -8.51 23.85 -10.02
CA ASP A 107 -9.01 24.61 -11.16
C ASP A 107 -8.85 23.87 -12.51
N VAL A 108 -7.95 22.90 -12.59
CA VAL A 108 -7.79 22.04 -13.78
C VAL A 108 -9.01 21.14 -13.99
N GLY A 109 -9.71 20.80 -12.90
CA GLY A 109 -10.97 20.04 -12.90
C GLY A 109 -10.83 18.54 -13.21
N VAL A 110 -10.11 18.18 -14.27
CA VAL A 110 -9.94 16.80 -14.73
C VAL A 110 -8.49 16.56 -15.16
N ILE A 111 -7.89 15.47 -14.69
CA ILE A 111 -6.54 15.05 -15.10
C ILE A 111 -6.50 13.59 -15.54
N ASN A 112 -5.52 13.25 -16.37
CA ASN A 112 -5.21 11.86 -16.67
C ASN A 112 -4.43 11.24 -15.49
N VAL A 113 -4.76 10.00 -15.15
CA VAL A 113 -4.13 9.26 -14.04
C VAL A 113 -3.92 7.81 -14.41
N GLU A 114 -3.03 7.18 -13.67
CA GLU A 114 -2.84 5.74 -13.63
C GLU A 114 -3.38 5.19 -12.33
N ILE A 115 -4.25 4.18 -12.42
CA ILE A 115 -4.94 3.58 -11.29
C ILE A 115 -4.46 2.15 -11.17
N THR A 116 -3.91 1.80 -10.02
CA THR A 116 -3.48 0.44 -9.71
C THR A 116 -4.27 -0.03 -8.50
N PRO A 117 -5.15 -1.05 -8.61
CA PRO A 117 -5.73 -1.66 -7.43
C PRO A 117 -4.60 -2.20 -6.57
N SER A 118 -4.58 -1.82 -5.29
CA SER A 118 -3.50 -2.18 -4.39
C SER A 118 -4.02 -3.01 -3.23
N PRO A 119 -4.42 -4.28 -3.48
CA PRO A 119 -4.87 -5.19 -2.43
C PRO A 119 -3.77 -5.45 -1.38
N GLU A 120 -2.50 -5.30 -1.76
CA GLU A 120 -1.36 -5.41 -0.85
C GLU A 120 -1.30 -4.24 0.16
N LEU A 121 -1.72 -3.01 -0.18
CA LEU A 121 -1.55 -1.85 0.71
C LEU A 121 -2.59 -1.75 1.83
N GLU A 122 -3.67 -2.53 1.79
CA GLU A 122 -4.64 -2.65 2.89
C GLU A 122 -4.06 -3.40 4.09
N GLU A 123 -3.05 -4.27 3.89
CA GLU A 123 -2.33 -4.99 4.96
C GLU A 123 -0.89 -4.45 5.18
N GLU A 124 -0.37 -3.61 4.28
CA GLU A 124 1.07 -3.28 4.19
C GLU A 124 1.43 -1.79 4.22
N LYS A 125 0.54 -0.90 4.68
CA LYS A 125 0.76 0.56 4.60
C LYS A 125 2.12 1.00 5.14
N PHE A 126 2.60 0.37 6.22
CA PHE A 126 3.92 0.65 6.78
C PHE A 126 4.99 -0.41 6.50
N GLY A 127 4.61 -1.63 6.09
CA GLY A 127 5.56 -2.69 5.76
C GLY A 127 6.58 -2.22 4.71
N LYS A 128 6.09 -1.67 3.59
CA LYS A 128 6.96 -1.10 2.54
C LYS A 128 7.70 0.17 2.97
N TYR A 129 7.07 1.04 3.76
CA TYR A 129 7.72 2.24 4.30
C TYR A 129 8.93 1.89 5.17
N LEU A 130 8.80 0.86 6.00
CA LEU A 130 9.86 0.43 6.90
C LEU A 130 11.00 -0.30 6.17
N ILE A 131 10.79 -0.87 4.98
CA ILE A 131 11.89 -1.51 4.19
C ILE A 131 13.05 -0.54 3.99
N GLU A 132 12.77 0.72 3.62
CA GLU A 132 13.81 1.73 3.40
C GLU A 132 14.61 2.00 4.68
N LEU A 133 13.94 2.04 5.84
CA LEU A 133 14.59 2.23 7.13
C LEU A 133 15.42 1.00 7.55
N VAL A 134 14.91 -0.20 7.28
CA VAL A 134 15.61 -1.46 7.52
C VAL A 134 16.88 -1.54 6.67
N GLN A 135 16.82 -1.17 5.39
CA GLN A 135 18.00 -1.15 4.52
C GLN A 135 19.08 -0.15 4.98
N VAL A 136 18.66 1.01 5.51
CA VAL A 136 19.58 1.99 6.10
C VAL A 136 20.19 1.46 7.40
N GLY A 137 19.42 0.79 8.25
CA GLY A 137 19.87 0.22 9.51
C GLY A 137 20.80 -0.99 9.36
N TYR A 138 20.65 -1.75 8.28
CA TYR A 138 21.40 -2.98 8.02
C TYR A 138 22.14 -2.91 6.67
N PRO A 139 23.14 -2.01 6.52
CA PRO A 139 23.88 -1.87 5.29
C PRO A 139 24.63 -3.16 4.94
N GLY A 140 24.51 -3.61 3.70
CA GLY A 140 25.10 -4.87 3.22
C GLY A 140 24.15 -6.07 3.26
N TYR A 141 22.95 -5.91 3.78
CA TYR A 141 21.85 -6.86 3.66
C TYR A 141 20.83 -6.39 2.62
N ARG A 142 20.19 -7.34 1.95
CA ARG A 142 19.01 -7.13 1.11
C ARG A 142 17.79 -7.69 1.82
N VAL A 143 16.74 -6.89 1.94
CA VAL A 143 15.42 -7.39 2.38
C VAL A 143 14.86 -8.28 1.27
N VAL A 144 14.59 -9.55 1.59
CA VAL A 144 14.06 -10.54 0.62
C VAL A 144 12.62 -10.95 0.88
N ASN A 145 12.15 -10.76 2.11
CA ASN A 145 10.75 -10.93 2.48
C ASN A 145 10.41 -10.00 3.64
N TYR A 146 9.12 -9.73 3.83
CA TYR A 146 8.59 -9.26 5.10
C TYR A 146 7.20 -9.86 5.34
N ASP A 147 6.89 -10.09 6.60
CA ASP A 147 5.61 -10.66 7.02
C ASP A 147 4.95 -9.70 8.02
N PHE A 148 3.64 -9.47 7.89
CA PHE A 148 2.89 -8.74 8.91
C PHE A 148 2.70 -9.62 10.15
N GLU A 149 3.19 -9.16 11.30
CA GLU A 149 3.09 -9.89 12.57
C GLU A 149 1.80 -9.53 13.32
N GLY A 150 1.35 -8.27 13.23
CA GLY A 150 0.10 -7.86 13.84
C GLY A 150 -0.05 -6.35 14.07
N SER A 151 -1.25 -5.97 14.49
CA SER A 151 -1.61 -4.60 14.86
C SER A 151 -2.20 -4.56 16.27
N GLU A 152 -1.87 -3.51 17.01
CA GLU A 152 -2.30 -3.26 18.39
C GLU A 152 -2.78 -1.81 18.52
N GLU A 153 -3.99 -1.60 19.04
CA GLU A 153 -4.43 -0.27 19.48
C GLU A 153 -3.72 0.09 20.79
N VAL A 154 -2.74 0.99 20.70
CA VAL A 154 -2.00 1.49 21.87
C VAL A 154 -2.83 2.55 22.61
N SER A 155 -3.59 3.34 21.86
CA SER A 155 -4.61 4.29 22.35
C SER A 155 -5.52 4.71 21.21
N SER A 156 -6.60 5.46 21.52
CA SER A 156 -7.56 5.96 20.51
C SER A 156 -6.97 6.81 19.37
N ASN A 157 -5.72 7.24 19.50
CA ASN A 157 -4.98 8.00 18.51
C ASN A 157 -3.61 7.39 18.18
N ARG A 158 -3.38 6.13 18.53
CA ARG A 158 -2.13 5.41 18.27
C ARG A 158 -2.39 3.94 17.98
N VAL A 159 -2.00 3.51 16.80
CA VAL A 159 -1.94 2.10 16.41
C VAL A 159 -0.48 1.73 16.23
N ARG A 160 -0.10 0.55 16.72
CA ARG A 160 1.19 -0.06 16.45
C ARG A 160 0.98 -1.17 15.44
N GLU A 161 1.74 -1.15 14.35
CA GLU A 161 1.87 -2.30 13.44
C GLU A 161 3.27 -2.88 13.57
N THR A 162 3.36 -4.21 13.48
CA THR A 162 4.61 -4.95 13.60
C THR A 162 4.80 -5.87 12.41
N TYR A 163 6.03 -5.93 11.92
CA TYR A 163 6.45 -6.69 10.76
C TYR A 163 7.75 -7.44 11.04
N ILE A 164 7.93 -8.59 10.40
CA ILE A 164 9.17 -9.36 10.44
C ILE A 164 9.82 -9.31 9.06
N TYR A 165 10.98 -8.68 8.95
CA TYR A 165 11.79 -8.62 7.73
C TYR A 165 12.80 -9.77 7.71
N THR A 166 12.89 -10.48 6.59
CA THR A 166 13.96 -11.43 6.32
C THR A 166 15.02 -10.74 5.48
N LEU A 167 16.24 -10.68 6.00
CA LEU A 167 17.37 -10.00 5.39
C LEU A 167 18.43 -11.01 5.02
N GLU A 168 18.99 -10.90 3.82
CA GLU A 168 20.07 -11.75 3.33
C GLU A 168 21.32 -10.95 3.00
N SER A 169 22.47 -11.45 3.45
CA SER A 169 23.79 -11.07 2.96
C SER A 169 24.46 -12.28 2.30
N PRO A 170 25.63 -12.12 1.64
CA PRO A 170 26.39 -13.26 1.14
C PRO A 170 26.85 -14.26 2.22
N ARG A 171 26.74 -13.90 3.51
CA ARG A 171 27.26 -14.69 4.63
C ARG A 171 26.17 -15.34 5.46
N GLU A 172 25.03 -14.69 5.63
CA GLU A 172 23.98 -15.13 6.54
C GLU A 172 22.61 -14.53 6.21
N THR A 173 21.59 -15.12 6.81
CA THR A 173 20.20 -14.65 6.79
C THR A 173 19.78 -14.32 8.21
N ILE A 174 19.30 -13.09 8.44
CA ILE A 174 18.81 -12.62 9.74
C ILE A 174 17.33 -12.24 9.64
N LYS A 175 16.66 -12.21 10.80
CA LYS A 175 15.30 -11.68 10.92
C LYS A 175 15.31 -10.42 11.78
N VAL A 176 14.66 -9.38 11.28
CA VAL A 176 14.54 -8.09 11.97
C VAL A 176 13.06 -7.83 12.19
N ARG A 177 12.65 -7.61 13.43
CA ARG A 177 11.33 -7.09 13.74
C ARG A 177 11.36 -5.58 13.56
N GLY A 178 10.46 -5.05 12.74
CA GLY A 178 10.20 -3.62 12.64
C GLY A 178 8.81 -3.30 13.15
N SER A 179 8.69 -2.30 14.00
CA SER A 179 7.40 -1.78 14.44
C SER A 179 7.25 -0.30 14.09
N VAL A 180 6.03 0.13 13.85
CA VAL A 180 5.66 1.51 13.59
C VAL A 180 4.47 1.87 14.45
N VAL A 181 4.56 2.99 15.15
CA VAL A 181 3.42 3.59 15.84
C VAL A 181 2.98 4.79 15.02
N TYR A 182 1.72 4.84 14.66
CA TYR A 182 1.14 5.93 13.87
C TYR A 182 -0.20 6.36 14.47
N ASN A 183 -0.64 7.58 14.13
CA ASN A 183 -1.98 8.03 14.48
C ASN A 183 -2.96 7.56 13.40
N PRO A 184 -3.93 6.67 13.70
CA PRO A 184 -4.80 6.09 12.69
C PRO A 184 -5.70 7.12 11.99
N ASN A 185 -6.06 8.19 12.70
CA ASN A 185 -6.88 9.27 12.13
C ASN A 185 -6.09 10.13 11.12
N THR A 186 -4.75 10.12 11.22
CA THR A 186 -3.89 11.00 10.42
C THR A 186 -2.82 10.27 9.62
N ASN A 187 -2.73 8.95 9.72
CA ASN A 187 -1.64 8.13 9.18
C ASN A 187 -0.22 8.64 9.46
N ARG A 188 -0.06 9.56 10.41
CA ARG A 188 1.22 10.18 10.69
C ARG A 188 2.02 9.23 11.56
N VAL A 189 3.20 8.85 11.09
CA VAL A 189 4.19 8.11 11.87
C VAL A 189 4.58 8.94 13.09
N ILE A 190 4.47 8.33 14.27
CA ILE A 190 4.86 8.89 15.56
C ILE A 190 6.25 8.37 15.94
N SER A 191 6.47 7.06 15.79
CA SER A 191 7.75 6.41 16.07
C SER A 191 7.87 5.12 15.27
N PHE A 192 9.11 4.66 15.11
CA PHE A 192 9.42 3.32 14.61
C PHE A 192 10.52 2.72 15.48
N ASP A 193 10.60 1.39 15.48
CA ASP A 193 11.64 0.63 16.18
C ASP A 193 12.05 -0.56 15.31
N LEU A 194 13.35 -0.87 15.31
CA LEU A 194 13.92 -2.02 14.62
C LEU A 194 14.75 -2.83 15.61
N SER A 195 14.49 -4.12 15.70
CA SER A 195 15.23 -5.03 16.57
C SER A 195 15.52 -6.34 15.84
N GLU A 196 16.75 -6.80 15.87
CA GLU A 196 17.07 -8.16 15.43
C GLU A 196 16.40 -9.18 16.36
N ILE A 197 15.86 -10.24 15.77
CA ILE A 197 15.23 -11.33 16.50
C ILE A 197 16.29 -12.43 16.63
N GLU A 198 16.76 -12.67 17.85
CA GLU A 198 17.63 -13.82 18.13
C GLU A 198 16.88 -15.12 17.73
N GLN A 199 17.57 -15.99 16.99
CA GLN A 199 17.08 -17.32 16.62
C GLN A 199 17.26 -18.32 17.75
#